data_AF-A0A525BZI5-F1
#
_entry.id   AF-A0A525BZI5-F1
#
_cell.length_a   1.000
_cell.length_b   1.000
_cell.length_c   1.000
_cell.angle_alpha   90.00
_cell.angle_beta   90.00
_cell.angle_gamma   90.00
#
_symmetry.space_group_name_H-M   'P 1'
#
loop_
_entity.id
_entity.type
_entity.pdbx_description
1 polymer ?
#
loop_
_entity_poly.entity_id
_entity_poly.type
_entity_poly.pdbx_seq_one_letter_code
_entity_poly.pdbx_strand_id
1 'polypeptide(L)'
;MRIILATLVVAALVAMSSLALAHTPLFACYDNGDDTVTCEGGFSDGSSAAGVAVHIFDADGNVLQDTALDEFSEITFDKPEGSYSVQFDAGEGHQIDVSGDDIVE
;
A
#
# COMPACT_ATOMS: atom_id res chain seq x y z
N MET A 1 38.64 -5.96 -33.58
CA MET A 1 37.58 -4.93 -33.53
C MET A 1 36.18 -5.51 -33.27
N ARG A 2 35.69 -6.46 -34.08
CA ARG A 2 34.31 -7.00 -33.95
C ARG A 2 34.00 -7.66 -32.59
N ILE A 3 34.94 -8.45 -32.04
CA ILE A 3 34.76 -9.13 -30.74
C ILE A 3 34.75 -8.12 -29.58
N ILE A 4 35.62 -7.11 -29.63
CA ILE A 4 35.72 -6.04 -28.62
C ILE A 4 34.43 -5.21 -28.56
N LEU A 5 33.84 -4.92 -29.73
CA LEU A 5 32.57 -4.20 -29.83
C LEU A 5 31.40 -5.03 -29.27
N ALA A 6 31.37 -6.34 -29.56
CA ALA A 6 30.36 -7.24 -29.02
C ALA A 6 30.45 -7.35 -27.48
N THR A 7 31.66 -7.44 -26.91
CA THR A 7 31.84 -7.48 -25.44
C THR A 7 31.44 -6.17 -24.76
N LEU A 8 31.68 -5.01 -25.38
CA LEU A 8 31.25 -3.72 -24.83
C LEU A 8 29.72 -3.57 -24.85
N VAL A 9 29.04 -4.05 -25.89
CA VAL A 9 27.57 -4.02 -25.99
C VAL A 9 26.94 -4.95 -24.95
N VAL A 10 27.49 -6.15 -24.74
CA VAL A 10 27.00 -7.08 -23.71
C VAL A 10 27.21 -6.51 -22.31
N ALA A 11 28.37 -5.89 -22.04
CA ALA A 11 28.64 -5.25 -20.75
C ALA A 11 27.69 -4.07 -20.47
N ALA A 12 27.34 -3.29 -21.49
CA ALA A 12 26.36 -2.21 -21.35
C ALA A 12 24.95 -2.74 -21.03
N LEU A 13 24.48 -3.79 -21.72
CA LEU A 13 23.16 -4.38 -21.49
C LEU A 13 23.02 -4.99 -20.08
N VAL A 14 24.09 -5.57 -19.53
CA VAL A 14 24.10 -6.08 -18.15
C VAL A 14 24.13 -4.94 -17.12
N ALA A 15 24.73 -3.80 -17.44
CA ALA A 15 24.77 -2.64 -16.54
C ALA A 15 23.40 -1.93 -16.39
N MET A 16 22.42 -2.25 -17.24
CA MET A 16 21.06 -1.70 -17.20
C MET A 16 20.09 -2.58 -16.40
N SER A 17 20.58 -3.63 -15.74
CA SER A 17 19.73 -4.73 -15.29
C SER A 17 18.89 -4.52 -14.03
N SER A 18 19.00 -3.42 -13.25
CA SER A 18 17.95 -3.05 -12.26
C SER A 18 18.35 -1.95 -11.28
N LEU A 19 17.62 -0.84 -11.30
CA LEU A 19 17.12 -0.25 -10.05
C LEU A 19 15.67 -0.73 -9.91
N ALA A 20 15.50 -1.99 -9.50
CA ALA A 20 14.18 -2.48 -9.11
C ALA A 20 13.90 -1.89 -7.73
N LEU A 21 13.35 -0.67 -7.69
CA LEU A 21 12.77 -0.11 -6.47
C LEU A 21 11.44 -0.84 -6.23
N ALA A 22 11.53 -2.09 -5.78
CA ALA A 22 10.38 -2.80 -5.25
C ALA A 22 10.26 -2.42 -3.78
N HIS A 23 9.58 -1.32 -3.48
CA HIS A 23 9.15 -1.08 -2.11
C HIS A 23 7.95 -1.96 -1.79
N THR A 24 7.97 -2.57 -0.61
CA THR A 24 6.84 -3.38 -0.14
C THR A 24 5.85 -2.44 0.53
N PRO A 25 4.54 -2.50 0.20
CA PRO A 25 3.54 -1.71 0.89
C PRO A 25 3.45 -2.17 2.34
N LEU A 26 3.17 -1.24 3.22
CA LEU A 26 2.91 -1.45 4.63
C LEU A 26 1.59 -0.75 4.94
N PHE A 27 0.71 -1.42 5.66
CA PHE A 27 -0.56 -0.86 6.05
C PHE A 27 -0.96 -1.44 7.40
N ALA A 28 -1.28 -0.56 8.34
CA ALA A 28 -1.68 -0.93 9.69
C ALA A 28 -2.86 -0.06 10.11
N CYS A 29 -3.84 -0.69 10.78
CA CYS A 29 -5.01 -0.02 11.30
C CYS A 29 -5.14 -0.28 12.78
N TYR A 30 -5.64 0.72 13.50
CA TYR A 30 -5.75 0.75 14.94
C TYR A 30 -7.15 1.24 15.33
N ASP A 31 -7.75 0.59 16.32
CA ASP A 31 -8.98 1.10 16.95
C ASP A 31 -8.57 2.22 17.92
N ASN A 32 -9.18 3.40 17.79
CA ASN A 32 -8.86 4.52 18.65
C ASN A 32 -9.60 4.46 20.02
N GLY A 33 -10.50 3.50 20.21
CA GLY A 33 -11.29 3.34 21.43
C GLY A 33 -12.39 4.40 21.60
N ASP A 34 -12.68 5.18 20.55
CA ASP A 34 -13.64 6.29 20.54
C ASP A 34 -14.60 6.24 19.35
N ASP A 35 -14.94 5.02 18.92
CA ASP A 35 -15.76 4.72 17.73
C ASP A 35 -15.14 5.16 16.40
N THR A 36 -13.82 5.42 16.38
CA THR A 36 -13.06 5.69 15.15
C THR A 36 -11.91 4.71 14.97
N VAL A 37 -11.50 4.52 13.71
CA VAL A 37 -10.34 3.72 13.32
C VAL A 37 -9.37 4.62 12.57
N THR A 38 -8.08 4.52 12.90
CA THR A 38 -7.00 5.17 12.15
C THR A 38 -6.18 4.11 11.44
N CYS A 39 -5.90 4.34 10.16
CA CYS A 39 -4.96 3.52 9.40
C CYS A 39 -3.80 4.35 8.87
N GLU A 40 -2.60 3.82 9.00
CA GLU A 40 -1.36 4.39 8.45
C GLU A 40 -0.87 3.48 7.31
N GLY A 41 -0.59 4.09 6.16
CA GLY A 41 0.05 3.41 5.04
C GLY A 41 1.47 3.92 4.80
N GLY A 42 2.31 3.05 4.25
CA GLY A 42 3.68 3.39 3.94
C GLY A 42 4.35 2.38 3.02
N PHE A 43 5.62 2.62 2.77
CA PHE A 43 6.45 1.77 1.93
C PHE A 43 7.74 1.43 2.66
N SER A 44 8.25 0.21 2.46
CA SER A 44 9.44 -0.30 3.17
C SER A 44 10.73 0.52 2.94
N ASP A 45 10.76 1.38 1.93
CA ASP A 45 11.86 2.29 1.61
C ASP A 45 11.72 3.68 2.25
N GLY A 46 10.64 3.92 3.01
CA GLY A 46 10.33 5.19 3.65
C GLY A 46 9.73 6.25 2.73
N SER A 47 9.35 5.89 1.50
CA SER A 47 8.57 6.78 0.64
C SER A 47 7.15 6.98 1.20
N SER A 48 6.58 8.17 0.96
CA SER A 48 5.24 8.52 1.43
C SER A 48 4.16 7.74 0.65
N ALA A 49 3.08 7.37 1.34
CA ALA A 49 1.88 6.79 0.74
C ALA A 49 0.73 7.82 0.61
N ALA A 50 1.01 9.11 0.79
CA ALA A 50 0.01 10.17 0.62
C ALA A 50 -0.68 10.07 -0.76
N GLY A 51 -2.00 10.14 -0.75
CA GLY A 51 -2.85 10.03 -1.94
C GLY A 51 -3.08 8.61 -2.46
N VAL A 52 -2.51 7.57 -1.83
CA VAL A 52 -2.85 6.18 -2.15
C VAL A 52 -4.29 5.89 -1.72
N ALA A 53 -5.03 5.17 -2.57
CA ALA A 53 -6.43 4.88 -2.35
C ALA A 53 -6.63 3.90 -1.19
N VAL A 54 -7.68 4.12 -0.42
CA VAL A 54 -8.14 3.22 0.63
C VAL A 54 -9.64 2.99 0.49
N HIS A 55 -10.05 1.73 0.58
CA HIS A 55 -11.43 1.29 0.45
C HIS A 55 -11.90 0.61 1.73
N ILE A 56 -13.03 1.03 2.28
CA ILE A 56 -13.67 0.36 3.41
C ILE A 56 -14.85 -0.44 2.84
N PHE A 57 -14.88 -1.74 3.12
CA PHE A 57 -15.91 -2.67 2.65
C PHE A 57 -16.76 -3.20 3.81
N ASP A 58 -18.04 -3.46 3.54
CA ASP A 58 -18.89 -4.24 4.45
C ASP A 58 -18.62 -5.76 4.34
N ALA A 59 -19.32 -6.53 5.16
CA ALA A 59 -19.23 -7.99 5.19
C ALA A 59 -19.62 -8.68 3.86
N ASP A 60 -20.42 -8.04 3.02
CA ASP A 60 -20.87 -8.55 1.73
C ASP A 60 -19.92 -8.13 0.58
N GLY A 61 -18.88 -7.35 0.89
CA GLY A 61 -17.90 -6.82 -0.08
C GLY A 61 -18.38 -5.58 -0.82
N ASN A 62 -19.43 -4.91 -0.36
CA ASN A 62 -19.81 -3.61 -0.91
C ASN A 62 -18.92 -2.52 -0.31
N VAL A 63 -18.55 -1.54 -1.14
CA VAL A 63 -17.82 -0.36 -0.67
C VAL A 63 -18.74 0.49 0.21
N LEU A 64 -18.34 0.69 1.46
CA LEU A 64 -18.93 1.65 2.39
C LEU A 64 -18.37 3.04 2.15
N GLN A 65 -17.06 3.13 1.92
CA GLN A 65 -16.37 4.40 1.69
C GLN A 65 -15.10 4.23 0.85
N ASP A 66 -14.92 5.15 -0.10
CA ASP A 66 -13.69 5.35 -0.86
C ASP A 66 -12.98 6.62 -0.36
N THR A 67 -11.69 6.53 -0.09
CA THR A 67 -10.87 7.66 0.36
C THR A 67 -9.42 7.51 -0.12
N ALA A 68 -8.56 8.43 0.27
CA ALA A 68 -7.12 8.33 0.07
C ALA A 68 -6.38 8.80 1.33
N LEU A 69 -5.16 8.29 1.53
CA LEU A 69 -4.29 8.73 2.61
C LEU A 69 -3.96 10.23 2.50
N ASP A 70 -3.90 10.91 3.64
CA ASP A 70 -3.59 12.34 3.73
C ASP A 70 -2.09 12.63 3.58
N GLU A 71 -1.67 13.87 3.85
CA GLU A 71 -0.26 14.28 3.75
C GLU A 71 0.67 13.57 4.76
N PHE A 72 0.11 12.99 5.82
CA PHE A 72 0.82 12.19 6.81
C PHE A 72 0.78 10.69 6.50
N SER A 73 0.18 10.30 5.36
CA SER A 73 -0.06 8.91 4.96
C SER A 73 -1.03 8.18 5.90
N GLU A 74 -2.01 8.91 6.44
CA GLU A 74 -3.02 8.40 7.37
C GLU A 74 -4.44 8.61 6.84
N ILE A 75 -5.39 7.82 7.34
CA ILE A 75 -6.82 8.12 7.33
C ILE A 75 -7.41 7.84 8.71
N THR A 76 -8.43 8.61 9.08
CA THR A 76 -9.32 8.30 10.20
C THR A 76 -10.75 8.28 9.71
N PHE A 77 -11.52 7.28 10.13
CA PHE A 77 -12.93 7.11 9.76
C PHE A 77 -13.75 6.54 10.92
N ASP A 78 -15.07 6.74 10.87
CA ASP A 78 -15.99 6.16 11.84
C ASP A 78 -15.98 4.63 11.72
N LYS A 79 -15.82 3.93 12.85
CA LYS A 79 -15.77 2.46 12.88
C LYS A 79 -17.12 1.89 12.39
N PRO A 80 -17.14 1.10 11.30
CA PRO A 80 -18.38 0.50 10.82
C PRO A 80 -18.99 -0.45 11.86
N GLU A 81 -20.32 -0.49 11.92
CA GLU A 81 -21.02 -1.52 12.68
C GLU A 81 -20.91 -2.88 11.97
N GLY A 82 -20.61 -3.93 12.72
CA GLY A 82 -20.49 -5.29 12.19
C GLY A 82 -19.13 -5.61 11.57
N SER A 83 -19.06 -6.66 10.75
CA SER A 83 -17.83 -7.06 10.07
C SER A 83 -17.55 -6.14 8.88
N TYR A 84 -16.30 -5.72 8.75
CA TYR A 84 -15.81 -4.87 7.67
C TYR A 84 -14.35 -5.21 7.35
N SER A 85 -13.83 -4.67 6.25
CA SER A 85 -12.41 -4.71 5.93
C SER A 85 -11.93 -3.38 5.37
N VAL A 86 -10.65 -3.09 5.54
CA VAL A 86 -9.99 -1.89 5.00
C VAL A 86 -8.91 -2.33 4.04
N GLN A 87 -8.99 -1.89 2.79
CA GLN A 87 -8.02 -2.20 1.75
C GLN A 87 -7.18 -0.98 1.42
N PHE A 88 -5.86 -1.12 1.50
CA PHE A 88 -4.90 -0.19 0.93
C PHE A 88 -4.55 -0.62 -0.50
N ASP A 89 -4.83 0.22 -1.50
CA ASP A 89 -4.59 -0.08 -2.92
C ASP A 89 -3.42 0.74 -3.47
N ALA A 90 -2.20 0.22 -3.31
CA ALA A 90 -1.00 0.75 -3.97
C ALA A 90 -0.79 0.20 -5.40
N GLY A 91 -1.84 -0.37 -6.02
CA GLY A 91 -1.81 -0.89 -7.38
C GLY A 91 -1.72 -2.42 -7.46
N GLU A 92 -1.74 -2.94 -8.69
CA GLU A 92 -1.79 -4.38 -8.96
C GLU A 92 -0.64 -5.14 -8.27
N GLY A 93 -1.00 -6.12 -7.45
CA GLY A 93 -0.06 -6.93 -6.66
C GLY A 93 0.52 -6.23 -5.42
N HIS A 94 0.05 -5.02 -5.09
CA HIS A 94 0.48 -4.22 -3.94
C HIS A 94 -0.72 -3.77 -3.08
N GLN A 95 -1.74 -4.63 -2.99
CA GLN A 95 -2.91 -4.43 -2.14
C GLN A 95 -2.73 -5.13 -0.80
N ILE A 96 -3.19 -4.48 0.27
CA ILE A 96 -3.24 -5.05 1.62
C ILE A 96 -4.66 -4.90 2.15
N ASP A 97 -5.28 -6.03 2.50
CA ASP A 97 -6.57 -6.08 3.17
C ASP A 97 -6.36 -6.32 4.67
N VAL A 98 -6.99 -5.49 5.50
CA VAL A 98 -7.03 -5.63 6.95
C VAL A 98 -8.46 -5.94 7.37
N SER A 99 -8.67 -7.07 8.03
CA SER A 99 -9.98 -7.43 8.61
C SER A 99 -10.26 -6.54 9.81
N GLY A 100 -11.50 -6.06 9.95
CA GLY A 100 -11.94 -5.34 11.15
C GLY A 100 -11.76 -6.14 12.45
N ASP A 101 -11.78 -7.48 12.38
CA ASP A 101 -11.54 -8.35 13.54
C ASP A 101 -10.08 -8.31 14.03
N ASP A 102 -9.14 -7.91 13.17
CA ASP A 102 -7.72 -7.78 13.49
C ASP A 102 -7.35 -6.35 13.93
N ILE A 103 -8.29 -5.40 13.86
CA ILE A 103 -8.10 -4.00 14.26
C ILE A 103 -8.44 -3.87 15.75
N VAL A 104 -7.43 -3.60 16.56
CA VAL A 104 -7.51 -3.52 18.02
C VAL A 104 -6.92 -2.21 18.55
N GLU A 105 -7.24 -1.88 19.80
CA GLU A 105 -6.68 -0.76 20.56
C GLU A 105 -5.19 -0.96 20.92
#